data_AF-A0A1F8TWR8-F1
#
_entry.id   AF-A0A1F8TWR8-F1
#
_cell.length_a   1.000
_cell.length_b   1.000
_cell.length_c   1.000
_cell.angle_alpha   90.00
_cell.angle_beta   90.00
_cell.angle_gamma   90.00
#
_symmetry.space_group_name_H-M   'P 1'
#
loop_
_entity.id
_entity.type
_entity.pdbx_description
1 polymer ?
#
loop_
_entity_poly.entity_id
_entity_poly.type
_entity_poly.pdbx_seq_one_letter_code
_entity_poly.pdbx_strand_id
1 'polypeptide(L)'
;MHYVKVIRASGSLFVREFQKKEKVRKNIKYREVDEKTVAQQFKDGDATVEIFFEDSERDPIVLDFFGDREQIKRYLGDKFL
;
A
#
# COMPACT_ATOMS: atom_id res chain seq x y z
N MET A 1 4.07 9.04 6.95
CA MET A 1 4.45 8.65 5.58
C MET A 1 3.25 8.02 4.89
N HIS A 2 3.11 8.21 3.59
CA HIS A 2 2.10 7.51 2.80
C HIS A 2 2.78 6.37 2.06
N TYR A 3 2.23 5.16 2.19
CA TYR A 3 2.66 3.99 1.42
C TYR A 3 1.51 3.48 0.59
N VAL A 4 1.81 2.74 -0.46
CA VAL A 4 0.83 2.13 -1.35
C VAL A 4 1.18 0.67 -1.51
N LYS A 5 0.25 -0.21 -1.15
CA LYS A 5 0.31 -1.64 -1.44
C LYS A 5 -0.36 -1.87 -2.78
N VAL A 6 0.43 -2.18 -3.80
CA VAL A 6 -0.07 -2.53 -5.13
C VAL A 6 -0.34 -4.02 -5.15
N ILE A 7 -1.61 -4.40 -5.32
CA ILE A 7 -2.06 -5.79 -5.51
C ILE A 7 -2.25 -6.04 -7.00
N ARG A 8 -1.58 -7.07 -7.51
CA ARG A 8 -1.58 -7.49 -8.91
C ARG A 8 -1.64 -9.01 -9.00
N ALA A 9 -1.97 -9.55 -10.17
CA ALA A 9 -2.11 -10.99 -10.35
C ALA A 9 -0.85 -11.79 -9.95
N SER A 10 0.35 -11.21 -10.09
CA SER A 10 1.63 -11.84 -9.75
C SER A 10 2.04 -11.70 -8.27
N GLY A 11 1.26 -10.98 -7.45
CA GLY A 11 1.54 -10.79 -6.03
C GLY A 11 1.24 -9.37 -5.55
N SER A 12 1.99 -8.91 -4.56
CA SER A 12 1.85 -7.54 -4.07
C SER A 12 3.19 -6.94 -3.69
N LEU A 13 3.30 -5.62 -3.79
CA LEU A 13 4.45 -4.90 -3.28
C LEU A 13 4.08 -3.57 -2.65
N PHE A 14 4.98 -3.05 -1.82
CA PHE A 14 4.82 -1.75 -1.18
C PHE A 14 5.69 -0.70 -1.86
N VAL A 15 5.11 0.45 -2.15
CA VAL A 15 5.82 1.62 -2.69
C VAL A 15 5.51 2.84 -1.83
N ARG A 16 6.42 3.80 -1.79
CA ARG A 16 6.21 5.06 -1.05
C ARG A 16 5.37 6.09 -1.83
N GLU A 17 5.35 6.05 -3.16
CA GLU A 17 4.62 7.02 -3.98
C GLU A 17 3.98 6.31 -5.19
N PHE A 18 2.67 6.44 -5.34
CA PHE A 18 1.92 5.96 -6.50
C PHE A 18 1.26 7.15 -7.21
N GLN A 19 1.79 7.54 -8.38
CA GLN A 19 1.08 8.44 -9.29
C GLN A 19 0.44 7.61 -10.41
N LYS A 20 -0.90 7.57 -10.44
CA LYS A 20 -1.66 6.97 -11.54
C LYS A 20 -1.30 7.70 -12.83
N LYS A 21 -0.78 6.99 -13.83
CA LYS A 21 -0.41 7.57 -15.13
C LYS A 21 -1.66 8.11 -15.84
N GLU A 22 -1.81 9.42 -15.90
CA GLU A 22 -2.34 10.01 -17.13
C GLU A 22 -1.23 9.98 -18.19
N LYS A 23 -1.34 8.99 -19.10
CA LYS A 23 -0.81 9.02 -20.47
C LYS A 23 0.70 9.03 -20.78
N VAL A 24 1.64 9.01 -19.83
CA VAL A 24 3.08 8.95 -20.21
C VAL A 24 3.70 7.56 -19.99
N ARG A 25 3.79 6.79 -21.10
CA ARG A 25 4.75 5.69 -21.25
C ARG A 25 6.16 6.26 -21.05
N LYS A 26 6.83 6.07 -19.90
CA LYS A 26 8.24 5.58 -19.87
C LYS A 26 8.99 5.49 -18.54
N ASN A 27 8.63 6.11 -17.41
CA ASN A 27 9.42 5.88 -16.18
C ASN A 27 8.64 6.32 -14.94
N ILE A 28 7.91 5.41 -14.28
CA ILE A 28 7.61 5.62 -12.86
C ILE A 28 8.77 5.00 -12.10
N LYS A 29 9.54 5.84 -11.42
CA LYS A 29 10.52 5.38 -10.43
C LYS A 29 9.75 4.99 -9.18
N TYR A 30 9.18 3.79 -9.16
CA TYR A 30 8.70 3.23 -7.91
C TYR A 30 9.90 3.02 -7.00
N ARG A 31 9.83 3.53 -5.77
CA ARG A 31 10.74 3.07 -4.73
C ARG A 31 10.01 1.98 -3.96
N GLU A 32 10.32 0.73 -4.31
CA GLU A 32 9.90 -0.39 -3.48
C GLU A 32 10.45 -0.22 -2.08
N VAL A 33 9.61 -0.53 -1.11
CA VAL A 33 9.93 -0.45 0.31
C VAL A 33 9.70 -1.82 0.89
N ASP A 34 10.62 -2.25 1.75
CA ASP A 34 10.49 -3.52 2.44
C ASP A 34 9.25 -3.51 3.35
N GLU A 35 8.48 -4.59 3.31
CA GLU A 35 7.27 -4.76 4.11
C GLU A 35 7.54 -4.53 5.60
N LYS A 36 8.71 -4.94 6.11
CA LYS A 36 9.07 -4.77 7.52
C LYS A 36 9.18 -3.28 7.90
N THR A 37 9.72 -2.45 7.02
CA THR A 37 9.82 -1.00 7.25
C THR A 37 8.43 -0.37 7.27
N VAL A 38 7.57 -0.75 6.33
CA VAL A 38 6.19 -0.25 6.27
C VAL A 38 5.41 -0.68 7.51
N ALA A 39 5.50 -1.95 7.90
CA ALA A 39 4.81 -2.49 9.07
C ALA A 39 5.25 -1.81 10.38
N GLN A 40 6.54 -1.52 10.53
CA GLN A 40 7.05 -0.80 11.70
C GLN A 40 6.44 0.62 11.76
N GLN A 41 6.60 1.42 10.71
CA GLN A 41 6.09 2.79 10.69
C GLN A 41 4.57 2.88 10.78
N PHE A 42 3.86 1.89 10.23
CA PHE A 42 2.41 1.79 10.34
C PHE A 42 2.01 1.59 11.80
N LYS A 43 2.61 0.63 12.50
CA LYS A 43 2.33 0.34 13.92
C LYS A 43 2.72 1.47 14.86
N ASP A 44 3.73 2.25 14.49
CA ASP A 44 4.13 3.45 15.23
C ASP A 44 3.09 4.59 15.07
N GLY A 45 2.09 4.44 14.18
CA GLY A 45 1.07 5.45 13.88
C GLY A 45 1.58 6.56 12.96
N ASP A 46 2.82 6.44 12.49
CA ASP A 46 3.50 7.43 11.65
C ASP A 46 3.23 7.24 10.15
N ALA A 47 2.51 6.18 9.76
CA ALA A 47 2.24 5.88 8.36
C ALA A 47 0.83 5.39 8.06
N THR A 48 0.36 5.72 6.86
CA THR A 48 -0.86 5.18 6.25
C THR A 48 -0.50 4.31 5.05
N VAL A 49 -1.31 3.30 4.77
CA VAL A 49 -1.13 2.41 3.62
C VAL A 49 -2.40 2.43 2.76
N GLU A 50 -2.26 2.85 1.51
CA GLU A 50 -3.30 2.76 0.50
C GLU A 50 -3.20 1.43 -0.25
N ILE A 51 -4.29 0.68 -0.34
CA ILE A 51 -4.40 -0.55 -1.10
C ILE A 51 -4.87 -0.21 -2.50
N PHE A 52 -4.00 -0.38 -3.48
CA PHE A 52 -4.32 -0.17 -4.89
C PHE A 52 -4.42 -1.51 -5.62
N PHE A 53 -5.51 -1.73 -6.36
CA PHE A 53 -5.72 -2.94 -7.15
C PHE A 53 -5.39 -2.65 -8.62
N GLU A 54 -4.29 -3.20 -9.13
CA GLU A 54 -3.85 -2.96 -10.51
C GLU A 54 -4.75 -3.67 -11.53
N ASP A 55 -5.21 -4.88 -11.20
CA ASP A 55 -6.08 -5.72 -12.03
C ASP A 55 -7.58 -5.44 -11.83
N SER A 56 -7.97 -4.44 -11.04
CA SER A 56 -9.37 -4.18 -10.72
C SER A 56 -9.69 -2.70 -10.80
N GLU A 57 -10.90 -2.36 -11.26
CA GLU A 57 -11.43 -1.00 -11.24
C GLU A 57 -11.95 -0.57 -9.86
N ARG A 58 -11.63 -1.36 -8.81
CA ARG A 58 -12.00 -1.03 -7.43
C ARG A 58 -11.29 0.24 -6.98
N ASP A 59 -12.03 1.06 -6.24
CA ASP A 59 -11.46 2.21 -5.56
C ASP A 59 -10.37 1.77 -4.57
N PRO A 60 -9.28 2.56 -4.47
CA PRO A 60 -8.23 2.29 -3.50
C PRO A 60 -8.74 2.46 -2.07
N ILE A 61 -8.22 1.63 -1.16
CA ILE A 61 -8.62 1.61 0.25
C ILE A 61 -7.48 2.18 1.09
N VAL A 62 -7.69 3.28 1.79
CA VAL A 62 -6.69 3.83 2.71
C VAL A 62 -6.88 3.23 4.09
N LEU A 63 -5.79 2.66 4.63
CA LEU A 63 -5.72 2.12 5.97
C LEU A 63 -4.72 2.92 6.79
N ASP A 64 -5.07 3.15 8.05
CA ASP A 64 -4.21 3.69 9.09
C ASP A 64 -4.28 2.77 10.32
N PHE A 65 -3.33 2.88 11.23
CA PHE A 65 -3.24 1.99 12.39
C PHE A 65 -4.39 2.11 13.39
N PHE A 66 -5.03 3.28 13.45
CA PHE A 66 -6.17 3.54 14.33
C PHE A 66 -7.52 3.15 13.68
N GLY A 67 -7.48 2.74 12.42
CA GLY A 67 -8.64 2.33 11.64
C GLY A 67 -9.13 0.91 11.95
N ASP A 68 -9.85 0.34 11.00
CA ASP A 68 -10.51 -0.96 11.15
C ASP A 68 -9.51 -2.12 11.17
N ARG A 69 -9.37 -2.79 12.32
CA ARG A 69 -8.43 -3.90 12.51
C ARG A 69 -8.72 -5.10 11.63
N GLU A 70 -9.97 -5.36 11.29
CA GLU A 70 -10.34 -6.46 10.40
C GLU A 70 -9.89 -6.17 8.97
N GLN A 71 -10.04 -4.93 8.51
CA GLN A 71 -9.51 -4.49 7.21
C GLN A 71 -7.98 -4.52 7.18
N ILE A 72 -7.31 -4.04 8.23
CA ILE A 72 -5.85 -4.12 8.35
C ILE A 72 -5.38 -5.57 8.23
N LYS A 73 -5.99 -6.48 9.00
CA LYS A 73 -5.67 -7.92 8.92
C LYS A 73 -5.94 -8.50 7.53
N ARG A 74 -7.07 -8.14 6.91
CA ARG A 74 -7.49 -8.67 5.61
C ARG A 74 -6.55 -8.26 4.48
N TYR A 75 -6.13 -6.99 4.45
CA TYR A 75 -5.39 -6.43 3.31
C TYR A 75 -3.89 -6.32 3.56
N LEU A 76 -3.46 -6.07 4.79
CA LEU A 76 -2.05 -5.92 5.16
C LEU A 76 -1.50 -7.18 5.85
N GLY A 77 -2.34 -7.90 6.59
CA GLY A 77 -1.97 -9.12 7.32
C GLY A 77 -1.63 -8.87 8.78
N ASP A 78 -1.48 -9.96 9.56
CA ASP A 78 -1.22 -9.89 11.01
C ASP A 78 0.07 -9.16 11.40
N LYS A 79 1.01 -8.93 10.48
CA LYS A 79 2.26 -8.20 10.76
C LYS A 79 2.04 -6.71 11.08
N PHE A 80 0.88 -6.17 10.68
CA PHE A 80 0.49 -4.76 10.79
C PHE A 80 -0.43 -4.48 11.98
N LEU A 81 -0.70 -5.48 12.82
CA LEU A 81 -1.49 -5.38 14.05
C LEU A 81 -0.63 -5.34 15.31
#